data_AF-A0A935SQR3-F1
#
_entry.id   AF-A0A935SQR3-F1
#
_cell.length_a   1.000
_cell.length_b   1.000
_cell.length_c   1.000
_cell.angle_alpha   90.00
_cell.angle_beta   90.00
_cell.angle_gamma   90.00
#
_symmetry.space_group_name_H-M   'P 1'
#
loop_
_entity.id
_entity.type
_entity.pdbx_description
1 polymer ?
#
loop_
_entity_poly.entity_id
_entity_poly.type
_entity_poly.pdbx_seq_one_letter_code
_entity_poly.pdbx_strand_id
1 'polypeptide(L)'
;MKKVTLFLIAMFCIGLTGCSKDAEINAFITEFESVTKELTSKIDSDPSAEGIAAAQKAFDGKKAGLKAKWDAIKDAVGMQVSADVKKKLEDSVTSNMKTLTDVATKNAMKMAQSDGAVEKFQALMKDYSSIFEMPKK
;
A
#
# COMPACT_ATOMS: atom_id res chain seq x y z
N MET A 1 48.55 13.73 -9.86
CA MET A 1 47.28 14.24 -9.29
C MET A 1 46.10 14.30 -10.26
N LYS A 2 46.27 14.20 -11.60
CA LYS A 2 45.16 14.24 -12.57
C LYS A 2 44.29 12.97 -12.66
N LYS A 3 44.77 11.81 -12.18
CA LYS A 3 44.06 10.51 -12.29
C LYS A 3 43.01 10.28 -11.20
N VAL A 4 43.11 10.97 -10.06
CA VAL A 4 42.17 10.80 -8.92
C VAL A 4 40.89 11.60 -9.14
N THR A 5 40.98 12.76 -9.81
CA THR A 5 39.82 13.61 -10.12
C THR A 5 38.86 12.97 -11.14
N LEU A 6 39.38 12.16 -12.06
CA LEU A 6 38.55 11.50 -13.08
C LEU A 6 37.67 10.37 -12.49
N PHE A 7 38.17 9.69 -11.45
CA PHE A 7 37.43 8.62 -10.75
C PHE A 7 36.29 9.16 -9.89
N LEU A 8 36.48 10.33 -9.27
CA LEU A 8 35.45 11.02 -8.48
C LEU A 8 34.31 11.58 -9.33
N ILE A 9 34.60 12.06 -10.54
CA ILE A 9 33.59 12.55 -11.49
C ILE A 9 32.82 11.37 -12.12
N ALA A 10 33.49 10.26 -12.43
CA ALA A 10 32.84 9.05 -12.95
C ALA A 10 31.87 8.42 -11.94
N MET A 11 32.19 8.43 -10.65
CA MET A 11 31.27 7.97 -9.59
C MET A 11 30.04 8.88 -9.43
N PHE A 12 30.19 10.18 -9.69
CA PHE A 12 29.08 11.15 -9.61
C PHE A 12 28.13 11.05 -10.81
N CYS A 13 28.63 10.67 -11.99
CA CYS A 13 27.81 10.45 -13.18
C CYS A 13 26.95 9.16 -13.11
N ILE A 14 27.41 8.13 -12.39
CA ILE A 14 26.65 6.88 -12.19
C ILE A 14 25.56 7.04 -11.12
N GLY A 15 25.67 8.04 -10.23
CA GLY A 15 24.61 8.40 -9.28
C GLY A 15 23.42 9.14 -9.91
N LEU A 16 23.56 9.64 -11.15
CA LEU A 16 22.55 10.46 -11.83
C LEU A 16 21.88 9.75 -13.03
N THR A 17 22.38 8.59 -13.45
CA THR A 17 21.61 7.65 -14.28
C THR A 17 20.81 6.74 -13.35
N GLY A 18 19.80 7.32 -12.70
CA GLY A 18 18.91 6.60 -11.80
C GLY A 18 18.22 5.45 -12.51
N CYS A 19 18.49 4.21 -12.07
CA CYS A 19 17.49 3.16 -12.22
C CYS A 19 16.21 3.72 -11.62
N SER A 20 15.16 3.85 -12.43
CA SER A 20 13.86 4.26 -11.94
C SER A 20 13.49 3.38 -10.74
N LYS A 21 12.82 3.94 -9.73
CA LYS A 21 12.28 3.14 -8.62
C LYS A 21 11.07 2.29 -9.02
N ASP A 22 10.92 2.06 -10.32
CA ASP A 22 9.80 1.36 -10.92
C ASP A 22 9.67 -0.06 -10.36
N ALA A 23 10.79 -0.74 -10.11
CA ALA A 23 10.79 -2.08 -9.53
C ALA A 23 10.25 -2.08 -8.10
N GLU A 24 10.71 -1.16 -7.25
CA GLU A 24 10.25 -1.04 -5.87
C GLU A 24 8.78 -0.62 -5.78
N ILE A 25 8.32 0.30 -6.65
CA ILE A 25 6.90 0.66 -6.71
C ILE A 25 6.07 -0.53 -7.18
N ASN A 26 6.48 -1.25 -8.22
CA ASN A 26 5.75 -2.44 -8.68
C ASN A 26 5.68 -3.52 -7.60
N ALA A 27 6.76 -3.74 -6.85
CA ALA A 27 6.76 -4.68 -5.73
C ALA A 27 5.80 -4.25 -4.61
N PHE A 28 5.75 -2.95 -4.28
CA PHE A 28 4.77 -2.41 -3.35
C PHE A 28 3.34 -2.62 -3.84
N ILE A 29 3.05 -2.28 -5.10
CA ILE A 29 1.73 -2.46 -5.72
C ILE A 29 1.28 -3.92 -5.59
N THR A 30 2.12 -4.89 -5.97
CA THR A 30 1.78 -6.31 -5.90
C THR A 30 1.47 -6.78 -4.49
N GLU A 31 2.26 -6.37 -3.49
CA GLU A 31 1.97 -6.74 -2.10
C GLU A 31 0.71 -6.06 -1.59
N PHE A 32 0.51 -4.79 -1.91
CA PHE A 32 -0.66 -4.02 -1.50
C PHE A 32 -1.95 -4.62 -2.06
N GLU A 33 -1.97 -5.00 -3.34
CA GLU A 33 -3.07 -5.73 -3.98
C GLU A 33 -3.30 -7.10 -3.35
N SER A 34 -2.23 -7.84 -3.06
CA SER A 34 -2.32 -9.15 -2.40
C SER A 34 -2.95 -9.03 -1.00
N VAL A 35 -2.54 -8.04 -0.21
CA VAL A 35 -3.12 -7.79 1.11
C VAL A 35 -4.59 -7.41 0.96
N THR A 36 -4.93 -6.50 0.04
CA THR A 36 -6.33 -6.11 -0.22
C THR A 36 -7.22 -7.32 -0.54
N LYS A 37 -6.73 -8.22 -1.40
CA LYS A 37 -7.43 -9.45 -1.77
C LYS A 37 -7.63 -10.36 -0.56
N GLU A 38 -6.63 -10.49 0.30
CA GLU A 38 -6.75 -11.27 1.53
C GLU A 38 -7.81 -10.69 2.47
N LEU A 39 -7.81 -9.36 2.69
CA LEU A 39 -8.79 -8.69 3.53
C LEU A 39 -10.21 -8.88 3.01
N THR A 40 -10.41 -8.60 1.73
CA THR A 40 -11.73 -8.71 1.08
C THR A 40 -12.23 -10.15 1.06
N SER A 41 -11.34 -11.14 0.84
CA SER A 41 -11.70 -12.55 0.95
C SER A 41 -12.16 -12.95 2.35
N LYS A 42 -11.51 -12.43 3.41
CA LYS A 42 -11.90 -12.72 4.80
C LYS A 42 -13.25 -12.11 5.15
N ILE A 43 -13.46 -10.84 4.79
CA ILE A 43 -14.73 -10.13 5.02
C ILE A 43 -15.86 -10.78 4.23
N ASP A 44 -15.62 -11.18 2.98
CA ASP A 44 -16.66 -11.81 2.16
C ASP A 44 -17.06 -13.21 2.67
N SER A 45 -16.09 -13.95 3.20
CA SER A 45 -16.33 -15.29 3.76
C SER A 45 -17.05 -15.22 5.11
N ASP A 46 -16.75 -14.20 5.91
CA ASP A 46 -17.33 -13.97 7.23
C ASP A 46 -17.58 -12.47 7.47
N PRO A 47 -18.75 -11.95 7.05
CA PRO A 47 -19.09 -10.54 7.18
C PRO A 47 -19.63 -10.18 8.58
N SER A 48 -19.01 -10.74 9.62
CA SER A 48 -19.30 -10.51 11.04
C SER A 48 -18.19 -9.69 11.70
N ALA A 49 -18.40 -9.31 12.96
CA ALA A 49 -17.38 -8.68 13.79
C ALA A 49 -16.11 -9.54 13.93
N GLU A 50 -16.25 -10.86 14.00
CA GLU A 50 -15.16 -11.83 14.10
C GLU A 50 -14.37 -11.93 12.79
N GLY A 51 -15.05 -12.02 11.65
CA GLY A 51 -14.40 -12.07 10.35
C GLY A 51 -13.66 -10.77 9.99
N ILE A 52 -14.21 -9.63 10.38
CA ILE A 52 -13.53 -8.33 10.24
C ILE A 52 -12.34 -8.24 11.19
N ALA A 53 -12.44 -8.75 12.42
CA ALA A 53 -11.29 -8.84 13.32
C ALA A 53 -10.19 -9.76 12.77
N ALA A 54 -10.56 -10.85 12.09
CA ALA A 54 -9.62 -11.72 11.40
C ALA A 54 -8.94 -11.01 10.21
N ALA A 55 -9.68 -10.19 9.47
CA ALA A 55 -9.13 -9.32 8.44
C ALA A 55 -8.16 -8.29 9.02
N GLN A 56 -8.54 -7.59 10.10
CA GLN A 56 -7.66 -6.67 10.81
C GLN A 56 -6.36 -7.34 11.25
N LYS A 57 -6.43 -8.53 11.87
CA LYS A 57 -5.25 -9.27 12.29
C LYS A 57 -4.32 -9.62 11.12
N ALA A 58 -4.88 -9.96 9.97
CA ALA A 58 -4.10 -10.21 8.76
C ALA A 58 -3.42 -8.94 8.26
N PHE A 59 -4.14 -7.81 8.26
CA PHE A 59 -3.58 -6.51 7.93
C PHE A 59 -2.45 -6.12 8.90
N ASP A 60 -2.66 -6.23 10.20
CA ASP A 60 -1.67 -5.88 11.23
C ASP A 60 -0.35 -6.64 11.05
N GLY A 61 -0.43 -7.93 10.66
CA GLY A 61 0.73 -8.75 10.35
C GLY A 61 1.54 -8.29 9.13
N LYS A 62 0.98 -7.42 8.29
CA LYS A 62 1.60 -6.88 7.06
C LYS A 62 1.83 -5.37 7.11
N LYS A 63 1.11 -4.66 7.99
CA LYS A 63 1.06 -3.19 8.09
C LYS A 63 2.44 -2.57 8.20
N ALA A 64 3.28 -3.07 9.10
CA ALA A 64 4.63 -2.55 9.30
C ALA A 64 5.51 -2.71 8.03
N GLY A 65 5.42 -3.85 7.35
CA GLY A 65 6.17 -4.11 6.12
C GLY A 65 5.70 -3.24 4.96
N LEU A 66 4.38 -3.11 4.77
CA LEU A 66 3.79 -2.22 3.78
C LEU A 66 4.18 -0.76 4.03
N LYS A 67 4.11 -0.30 5.29
CA LYS A 67 4.48 1.07 5.64
C LYS A 67 5.95 1.33 5.40
N ALA A 68 6.84 0.40 5.76
CA ALA A 68 8.27 0.54 5.49
C ALA A 68 8.57 0.64 3.99
N LYS A 69 7.88 -0.17 3.15
CA LYS A 69 8.02 -0.10 1.69
C LYS A 69 7.49 1.21 1.13
N TRP A 70 6.33 1.67 1.61
CA TRP A 70 5.79 2.98 1.23
C TRP A 70 6.74 4.12 1.60
N ASP A 71 7.25 4.13 2.84
CA ASP A 71 8.17 5.15 3.32
C ASP A 71 9.48 5.19 2.51
N ALA A 72 9.92 4.04 1.98
CA ALA A 72 11.11 3.95 1.13
C ALA A 72 10.90 4.45 -0.32
N ILE A 73 9.66 4.56 -0.80
CA ILE A 73 9.34 4.94 -2.19
C ILE A 73 8.59 6.26 -2.33
N LYS A 74 7.90 6.75 -1.30
CA LYS A 74 6.95 7.87 -1.39
C LYS A 74 7.55 9.15 -2.00
N ASP A 75 8.80 9.49 -1.67
CA ASP A 75 9.46 10.70 -2.16
C ASP A 75 9.89 10.57 -3.63
N ALA A 76 9.99 9.34 -4.13
CA ALA A 76 10.36 9.05 -5.51
C ALA A 76 9.17 9.02 -6.48
N VAL A 77 7.95 8.82 -5.98
CA VAL A 77 6.71 8.74 -6.79
C VAL A 77 6.54 9.96 -7.71
N GLY A 78 6.99 11.14 -7.28
CA GLY A 78 6.87 12.38 -8.05
C GLY A 78 8.04 12.70 -8.98
N MET A 79 9.20 12.04 -8.83
CA MET A 79 10.47 12.53 -9.42
C MET A 79 11.35 11.44 -10.06
N GLN A 80 11.23 10.18 -9.64
CA GLN A 80 12.18 9.11 -9.98
C GLN A 80 11.50 7.83 -10.50
N VAL A 81 10.26 7.95 -10.99
CA VAL A 81 9.49 6.85 -11.57
C VAL A 81 8.88 7.23 -12.90
N SER A 82 8.65 6.23 -13.75
CA SER A 82 7.98 6.43 -15.04
C SER A 82 6.52 6.85 -14.86
N ALA A 83 5.98 7.57 -15.84
CA ALA A 83 4.58 7.97 -15.84
C ALA A 83 3.63 6.76 -15.75
N ASP A 84 3.99 5.66 -16.42
CA ASP A 84 3.24 4.41 -16.41
C ASP A 84 3.18 3.80 -15.01
N VAL A 85 4.31 3.74 -14.30
CA VAL A 85 4.35 3.19 -12.94
C VAL A 85 3.66 4.09 -11.94
N LYS A 86 3.80 5.42 -12.07
CA LYS A 86 3.03 6.37 -11.27
C LYS A 86 1.53 6.18 -11.46
N LYS A 87 1.06 6.11 -12.71
CA LYS A 87 -0.34 5.85 -13.03
C LYS A 87 -0.81 4.51 -12.46
N LYS A 88 0.00 3.46 -12.60
CA LYS A 88 -0.31 2.14 -12.05
C LYS A 88 -0.46 2.16 -10.53
N LEU A 89 0.37 2.92 -9.82
CA LEU A 89 0.24 3.12 -8.38
C LEU A 89 -1.07 3.83 -8.03
N GLU A 90 -1.40 4.94 -8.70
CA GLU A 90 -2.65 5.69 -8.51
C GLU A 90 -3.90 4.81 -8.77
N ASP A 91 -3.88 4.06 -9.87
CA ASP A 91 -4.93 3.14 -10.25
C ASP A 91 -5.06 2.00 -9.21
N SER A 92 -3.94 1.45 -8.72
CA SER A 92 -3.94 0.39 -7.70
C SER A 92 -4.49 0.88 -6.35
N VAL A 93 -4.11 2.08 -5.90
CA VAL A 93 -4.66 2.68 -4.68
C VAL A 93 -6.17 2.88 -4.79
N THR A 94 -6.62 3.42 -5.92
CA THR A 94 -8.06 3.65 -6.18
C THR A 94 -8.83 2.34 -6.26
N SER A 95 -8.31 1.37 -7.01
CA SER A 95 -8.93 0.05 -7.21
C SER A 95 -9.03 -0.73 -5.90
N ASN A 96 -7.99 -0.72 -5.08
CA ASN A 96 -8.00 -1.44 -3.81
C ASN A 96 -8.98 -0.83 -2.81
N MET A 97 -9.03 0.51 -2.72
CA MET A 97 -10.01 1.21 -1.89
C MET A 97 -11.45 0.93 -2.34
N LYS A 98 -11.68 0.91 -3.66
CA LYS A 98 -12.96 0.52 -4.23
C LYS A 98 -13.31 -0.93 -3.89
N THR A 99 -12.37 -1.86 -3.99
CA THR A 99 -12.62 -3.28 -3.70
C THR A 99 -13.02 -3.50 -2.23
N LEU A 100 -12.38 -2.80 -1.29
CA LEU A 100 -12.77 -2.81 0.13
C LEU A 100 -14.17 -2.23 0.35
N THR A 101 -14.51 -1.14 -0.34
CA THR A 101 -15.84 -0.54 -0.27
C THR A 101 -16.91 -1.45 -0.88
N ASP A 102 -16.59 -2.11 -1.99
CA ASP A 102 -17.50 -3.01 -2.69
C ASP A 102 -17.81 -4.25 -1.85
N VAL A 103 -16.82 -4.84 -1.17
CA VAL A 103 -17.07 -6.01 -0.30
C VAL A 103 -17.93 -5.63 0.91
N ALA A 104 -17.74 -4.44 1.48
CA ALA A 104 -18.59 -3.94 2.55
C ALA A 104 -20.01 -3.65 2.05
N THR A 105 -20.16 -3.03 0.88
CA THR A 105 -21.47 -2.76 0.26
C THR A 105 -22.21 -4.06 -0.04
N LYS A 106 -21.52 -5.05 -0.62
CA LYS A 106 -22.05 -6.40 -0.89
C LYS A 106 -22.58 -7.07 0.38
N ASN A 107 -21.92 -6.85 1.51
CA ASN A 107 -22.23 -7.51 2.78
C ASN A 107 -22.92 -6.59 3.80
N ALA A 108 -23.37 -5.40 3.40
CA ALA A 108 -23.84 -4.35 4.31
C ALA A 108 -24.96 -4.81 5.25
N MET A 109 -25.94 -5.56 4.73
CA MET A 109 -27.05 -6.08 5.55
C MET A 109 -26.59 -7.11 6.59
N LYS A 110 -25.57 -7.93 6.28
CA LYS A 110 -25.03 -8.92 7.22
C LYS A 110 -24.18 -8.26 8.29
N MET A 111 -23.36 -7.29 7.88
CA MET A 111 -22.56 -6.48 8.81
C MET A 111 -23.46 -5.67 9.76
N ALA A 112 -24.55 -5.08 9.27
CA ALA A 112 -25.49 -4.32 10.11
C ALA A 112 -26.21 -5.18 11.16
N GLN A 113 -26.33 -6.49 10.94
CA GLN A 113 -26.90 -7.45 11.89
C GLN A 113 -25.87 -8.01 12.87
N SER A 114 -24.58 -7.74 12.67
CA SER A 114 -23.50 -8.20 13.53
C SER A 114 -23.01 -7.05 14.40
N ASP A 115 -23.22 -7.17 15.71
CA ASP A 115 -22.87 -6.15 16.68
C ASP A 115 -21.39 -5.76 16.58
N GLY A 116 -21.13 -4.49 16.26
CA GLY A 116 -19.78 -3.94 16.16
C GLY A 116 -19.05 -4.23 14.85
N ALA A 117 -19.66 -4.90 13.86
CA ALA A 117 -19.02 -5.21 12.59
C ALA A 117 -18.74 -3.93 11.78
N VAL A 118 -19.70 -3.01 11.70
CA VAL A 118 -19.55 -1.76 10.95
C VAL A 118 -18.44 -0.89 11.54
N GLU A 119 -18.40 -0.74 12.86
CA GLU A 119 -17.39 0.01 13.60
C GLU A 119 -15.99 -0.58 13.40
N LYS A 120 -15.87 -1.91 13.48
CA LYS A 120 -14.60 -2.61 13.22
C LYS A 120 -14.15 -2.43 11.77
N PHE A 121 -15.07 -2.45 10.81
CA PHE A 121 -14.71 -2.21 9.41
C PHE A 121 -14.24 -0.77 9.19
N GLN A 122 -14.89 0.21 9.80
CA GLN A 122 -14.43 1.61 9.75
C GLN A 122 -13.03 1.77 10.35
N ALA A 123 -12.75 1.11 11.47
CA ALA A 123 -11.42 1.09 12.06
C ALA A 123 -10.37 0.47 11.11
N LEU A 124 -10.69 -0.67 10.49
CA LEU A 124 -9.85 -1.30 9.47
C LEU A 124 -9.57 -0.35 8.30
N MET A 125 -10.58 0.35 7.79
CA MET A 125 -10.42 1.30 6.68
C MET A 125 -9.51 2.47 7.05
N LYS A 126 -9.63 2.98 8.27
CA LYS A 126 -8.75 4.03 8.80
C LYS A 126 -7.31 3.54 8.94
N ASP A 127 -7.13 2.34 9.46
CA ASP A 127 -5.81 1.73 9.59
C ASP A 127 -5.18 1.42 8.23
N TYR A 128 -5.99 1.00 7.27
CA TYR A 128 -5.58 0.72 5.91
C TYR A 128 -5.10 1.99 5.19
N SER A 129 -5.83 3.09 5.30
CA SER A 129 -5.41 4.38 4.70
C SER A 129 -4.18 4.97 5.37
N SER A 130 -3.92 4.65 6.65
CA SER A 130 -2.74 5.12 7.39
C SER A 130 -1.39 4.68 6.80
N ILE A 131 -1.39 3.69 5.89
CA ILE A 131 -0.20 3.33 5.12
C ILE A 131 0.36 4.55 4.38
N PHE A 132 -0.53 5.37 3.81
CA PHE A 132 -0.16 6.53 2.99
C PHE A 132 0.04 7.81 3.80
N GLU A 133 -0.25 7.79 5.11
CA GLU A 133 -0.04 8.96 5.96
C GLU A 133 1.45 9.29 6.09
N MET A 134 1.76 10.58 6.00
CA MET A 134 3.11 11.08 6.27
C MET A 134 3.41 10.95 7.78
N PRO A 135 4.63 10.52 8.15
CA PRO A 135 5.04 10.58 9.56
C PRO A 135 4.92 12.02 10.05
N LYS A 136 4.24 12.22 11.18
CA LYS A 136 4.22 13.51 11.86
C LYS A 136 5.65 13.83 12.26
N LYS A 137 6.19 14.93 11.73
CA LYS A 137 7.51 15.46 12.10
C LYS A 137 7.52 15.87 13.57
#